data_AF-A0A8D9FKB7-F1
#
_entry.id   AF-A0A8D9FKB7-F1
#
_cell.length_a   1.000
_cell.length_b   1.000
_cell.length_c   1.000
_cell.angle_alpha   90.00
_cell.angle_beta   90.00
_cell.angle_gamma   90.00
#
_symmetry.space_group_name_H-M   'P 1'
#
loop_
_entity.id
_entity.type
_entity.pdbx_description
1 polymer ?
#
loop_
_entity_poly.entity_id
_entity_poly.type
_entity_poly.pdbx_seq_one_letter_code
_entity_poly.pdbx_strand_id
1 'polypeptide(L)'
;MFVNRKYNAIFTKTKQCQIRKFENLHKKETQRVLPTSFPTIEIEQNSDNFDSKRLVNISSKQLTKEQENILQKGMKFSVTLKNVPKLDIISEVEKGIRHLPDEDKFPIQHEVSKILSQKKIRKRNITKKEENLLKSLRNDKSIRVTTADKGNATVVMNQAEYHDKMCTILTGEEYRKIDKDLTQQLEGKIYRTLKKHSQMIDDKKRRKLTAHNTIAPRAYGKPKIHKENIPLRIIINTRDSPTYDLSKYLKSFLKKIKSGENSVKNTPEFIRYIQGVQINENDMLASIDVVNMFTTVPVEKTLTIVRQKLSDAVDLELPVNTIMELLTLCVTTTYFTYGEEYYEQKEGFPMGGPLSPDMCDIFMEDLETKAFAIMKPKAYKRYVDDGFLVWSDGVDALTTFVEMMNIFEEKVKFTLETEKDKKLAFLDVLLDHSNESLKTNIYKKDTNSGIYLNFESNHAQHLKLNIIKNEKKRIEQLCNNNVEKEKAEVFALLKNNDYPENLINKVWQEDFRRPDRRQEIPNIAHVTIPYVKGISEHIQRVCKKHNIRTSFRTVNQLRTLCTAKDNINSDKKKNVIYEIKCDQCDEKYVGETSAWLEKRISQHKNNLRTMNQNSLLVVRSQTTGKS
;
A
#
# COMPACT_ATOMS: atom_id res chain seq x y z
N MET A 1 -0.47 -55.23 7.35
CA MET A 1 -1.28 -54.76 6.20
C MET A 1 -2.25 -53.58 6.48
N PHE A 2 -2.78 -53.37 7.70
CA PHE A 2 -3.86 -52.37 7.90
C PHE A 2 -3.48 -50.88 7.79
N VAL A 3 -2.22 -50.49 8.06
CA VAL A 3 -1.77 -49.08 8.02
C VAL A 3 -1.89 -48.46 6.61
N ASN A 4 -1.73 -49.28 5.56
CA ASN A 4 -1.63 -48.82 4.18
C ASN A 4 -2.99 -48.37 3.58
N ARG A 5 -4.12 -48.94 4.04
CA ARG A 5 -5.46 -48.57 3.52
C ARG A 5 -5.90 -47.17 3.97
N LYS A 6 -5.63 -46.78 5.22
CA LYS A 6 -6.03 -45.46 5.75
C LYS A 6 -5.23 -44.33 5.10
N TYR A 7 -3.93 -44.56 4.87
CA TYR A 7 -3.06 -43.65 4.12
C TYR A 7 -3.50 -43.49 2.65
N ASN A 8 -3.77 -44.60 1.95
CA ASN A 8 -4.27 -44.54 0.57
C ASN A 8 -5.64 -43.86 0.44
N ALA A 9 -6.55 -44.02 1.42
CA ALA A 9 -7.84 -43.32 1.41
C ALA A 9 -7.66 -41.79 1.54
N ILE A 10 -6.78 -41.34 2.44
CA ILE A 10 -6.47 -39.91 2.62
C ILE A 10 -5.72 -39.35 1.39
N PHE A 11 -4.77 -40.10 0.85
CA PHE A 11 -4.03 -39.76 -0.37
C PHE A 11 -4.99 -39.59 -1.56
N THR A 12 -5.85 -40.57 -1.83
CA THR A 12 -6.82 -40.52 -2.94
C THR A 12 -7.82 -39.38 -2.77
N LYS A 13 -8.34 -39.13 -1.56
CA LYS A 13 -9.25 -38.02 -1.29
C LYS A 13 -8.59 -36.65 -1.49
N THR A 14 -7.32 -36.51 -1.10
CA THR A 14 -6.54 -35.27 -1.27
C THR A 14 -6.19 -35.05 -2.74
N LYS A 15 -5.73 -36.10 -3.43
CA LYS A 15 -5.47 -36.13 -4.89
C LYS A 15 -6.73 -35.67 -5.65
N GLN A 16 -7.87 -36.32 -5.46
CA GLN A 16 -9.14 -35.98 -6.11
C GLN A 16 -9.61 -34.53 -5.85
N CYS A 17 -9.43 -34.01 -4.63
CA CYS A 17 -9.78 -32.63 -4.30
C CYS A 17 -8.96 -31.61 -5.10
N GLN A 18 -7.66 -31.87 -5.24
CA GLN A 18 -6.74 -31.01 -5.97
C GLN A 18 -6.90 -31.12 -7.50
N ILE A 19 -7.12 -32.34 -8.00
CA ILE A 19 -7.52 -32.63 -9.39
C ILE A 19 -8.71 -31.75 -9.82
N ARG A 20 -9.76 -31.72 -9.00
CA ARG A 20 -10.94 -30.87 -9.22
C ARG A 20 -10.64 -29.37 -9.18
N LYS A 21 -9.67 -28.91 -8.38
CA LYS A 21 -9.26 -27.48 -8.40
C LYS A 21 -8.60 -27.11 -9.73
N PHE A 22 -7.71 -27.96 -10.25
CA PHE A 22 -7.00 -27.72 -11.51
C PHE A 22 -7.96 -27.68 -12.73
N GLU A 23 -8.86 -28.66 -12.84
CA GLU A 23 -9.83 -28.74 -13.96
C GLU A 23 -10.81 -27.55 -13.98
N ASN A 24 -11.19 -27.03 -12.82
CA ASN A 24 -12.04 -25.84 -12.69
C ASN A 24 -11.32 -24.50 -13.00
N LEU A 25 -9.99 -24.53 -13.15
CA LEU A 25 -9.21 -23.41 -13.68
C LEU A 25 -9.06 -23.55 -15.20
N HIS A 26 -8.69 -24.74 -15.68
CA HIS A 26 -8.42 -25.00 -17.10
C HIS A 26 -9.65 -24.84 -18.01
N LYS A 27 -10.86 -25.13 -17.52
CA LYS A 27 -12.12 -24.93 -18.27
C LYS A 27 -12.52 -23.46 -18.51
N LYS A 28 -11.75 -22.47 -18.03
CA LYS A 28 -12.09 -21.03 -18.16
C LYS A 28 -11.41 -20.32 -19.34
N GLU A 29 -10.49 -20.98 -20.05
CA GLU A 29 -9.67 -20.32 -21.08
C GLU A 29 -10.13 -20.56 -22.54
N THR A 30 -11.13 -21.42 -22.78
CA THR A 30 -11.49 -21.84 -24.15
C THR A 30 -13.00 -21.80 -24.42
N GLN A 31 -13.49 -20.76 -25.13
CA GLN A 31 -14.46 -20.80 -26.28
C GLN A 31 -15.11 -19.43 -26.66
N ARG A 32 -14.95 -19.05 -27.95
CA ARG A 32 -15.85 -18.40 -28.98
C ARG A 32 -16.72 -17.16 -28.61
N VAL A 33 -16.69 -16.00 -29.31
CA VAL A 33 -17.05 -15.55 -30.70
C VAL A 33 -18.52 -14.99 -30.83
N LEU A 34 -18.75 -14.04 -31.76
CA LEU A 34 -19.83 -13.00 -31.91
C LEU A 34 -20.89 -13.34 -33.01
N PRO A 35 -21.81 -12.45 -33.52
CA PRO A 35 -22.35 -11.11 -33.13
C PRO A 35 -23.92 -10.95 -33.23
N THR A 36 -24.50 -9.77 -32.90
CA THR A 36 -25.52 -8.95 -33.68
C THR A 36 -26.24 -7.87 -32.82
N SER A 37 -26.73 -6.82 -33.50
CA SER A 37 -27.10 -5.43 -33.09
C SER A 37 -28.53 -5.27 -32.45
N PHE A 38 -29.14 -4.11 -32.08
CA PHE A 38 -29.05 -2.70 -32.49
C PHE A 38 -28.98 -1.62 -31.34
N PRO A 39 -29.88 -0.60 -31.14
CA PRO A 39 -29.40 0.80 -31.10
C PRO A 39 -29.69 1.64 -29.82
N THR A 40 -29.22 2.90 -29.89
CA THR A 40 -28.97 3.94 -28.87
C THR A 40 -30.21 4.71 -28.36
N ILE A 41 -30.03 5.49 -27.27
CA ILE A 41 -30.29 6.95 -27.20
C ILE A 41 -29.50 7.53 -26.00
N GLU A 42 -28.95 8.74 -26.16
CA GLU A 42 -28.11 9.47 -25.20
C GLU A 42 -28.83 10.71 -24.65
N ILE A 43 -28.46 11.17 -23.45
CA ILE A 43 -28.72 12.54 -22.97
C ILE A 43 -27.47 12.99 -22.19
N GLU A 44 -26.85 14.07 -22.64
CA GLU A 44 -25.63 14.66 -22.06
C GLU A 44 -25.94 15.64 -20.90
N GLN A 45 -25.01 15.76 -19.94
CA GLN A 45 -24.93 16.91 -19.02
C GLN A 45 -23.46 17.25 -18.73
N ASN A 46 -23.11 18.53 -18.87
CA ASN A 46 -21.73 19.05 -18.86
C ASN A 46 -20.99 18.83 -17.52
N SER A 47 -19.77 18.29 -17.61
CA SER A 47 -18.90 17.95 -16.46
C SER A 47 -17.47 18.54 -16.55
N ASP A 48 -17.23 19.42 -17.53
CA ASP A 48 -15.91 19.64 -18.15
C ASP A 48 -14.77 20.07 -17.23
N ASN A 49 -15.04 20.71 -16.10
CA ASN A 49 -13.98 21.31 -15.25
C ASN A 49 -13.28 20.31 -14.32
N PHE A 50 -13.83 19.11 -14.08
CA PHE A 50 -13.17 18.07 -13.27
C PHE A 50 -12.50 16.98 -14.09
N ASP A 51 -13.01 16.69 -15.29
CA ASP A 51 -12.65 15.48 -16.03
C ASP A 51 -11.23 15.51 -16.61
N SER A 52 -10.73 16.70 -16.94
CA SER A 52 -9.35 16.95 -17.37
C SER A 52 -8.30 16.66 -16.28
N LYS A 53 -8.65 16.81 -15.00
CA LYS A 53 -7.75 16.52 -13.86
C LYS A 53 -7.79 15.06 -13.40
N ARG A 54 -8.77 14.28 -13.87
CA ARG A 54 -8.97 12.87 -13.47
C ARG A 54 -8.11 11.89 -14.25
N LEU A 55 -7.90 12.18 -15.52
CA LEU A 55 -7.12 11.37 -16.45
C LEU A 55 -6.12 12.26 -17.19
N VAL A 56 -4.84 11.98 -17.00
CA VAL A 56 -3.75 12.63 -17.70
C VAL A 56 -3.17 11.64 -18.71
N ASN A 57 -3.55 11.78 -19.98
CA ASN A 57 -2.96 11.00 -21.07
C ASN A 57 -1.79 11.77 -21.69
N ILE A 58 -0.59 11.26 -21.48
CA ILE A 58 0.68 11.75 -22.06
C ILE A 58 1.32 10.68 -22.97
N SER A 59 0.58 9.61 -23.30
CA SER A 59 1.03 8.64 -24.31
C SER A 59 0.78 9.17 -25.72
N SER A 60 1.49 8.63 -26.72
CA SER A 60 1.21 8.91 -28.14
C SER A 60 -0.11 8.30 -28.62
N LYS A 61 -0.79 7.52 -27.76
CA LYS A 61 -2.03 6.83 -28.08
C LYS A 61 -3.25 7.68 -27.70
N GLN A 62 -4.06 8.02 -28.70
CA GLN A 62 -5.38 8.56 -28.46
C GLN A 62 -6.28 7.49 -27.80
N LEU A 63 -6.95 7.88 -26.72
CA LEU A 63 -7.93 7.06 -26.03
C LEU A 63 -9.31 7.36 -26.59
N THR A 64 -10.15 6.33 -26.72
CA THR A 64 -11.58 6.54 -27.00
C THR A 64 -12.26 7.14 -25.77
N LYS A 65 -13.30 7.96 -25.95
CA LYS A 65 -14.05 8.57 -24.83
C LYS A 65 -14.53 7.54 -23.79
N GLU A 66 -14.88 6.33 -24.23
CA GLU A 66 -15.26 5.23 -23.34
C GLU A 66 -14.11 4.69 -22.49
N GLN A 67 -12.88 4.66 -23.02
CA GLN A 67 -11.67 4.34 -22.26
C GLN A 67 -11.35 5.46 -21.26
N GLU A 68 -11.56 6.72 -21.64
CA GLU A 68 -11.38 7.85 -20.73
C GLU A 68 -12.36 7.77 -19.55
N ASN A 69 -13.66 7.66 -19.84
CA ASN A 69 -14.73 7.58 -18.86
C ASN A 69 -14.50 6.45 -17.83
N ILE A 70 -14.02 5.27 -18.24
CA ILE A 70 -13.72 4.18 -17.29
C ILE A 70 -12.43 4.39 -16.49
N LEU A 71 -11.43 5.08 -17.03
CA LEU A 71 -10.20 5.42 -16.31
C LEU A 71 -10.40 6.58 -15.32
N GLN A 72 -11.33 7.50 -15.62
CA GLN A 72 -11.75 8.61 -14.74
C GLN A 72 -12.52 8.12 -13.49
N LYS A 73 -13.18 6.95 -13.53
CA LYS A 73 -13.74 6.28 -12.33
C LYS A 73 -12.67 5.94 -11.28
N GLY A 74 -11.39 6.04 -11.65
CA GLY A 74 -10.25 5.98 -10.76
C GLY A 74 -9.80 4.56 -10.37
N MET A 75 -8.51 4.41 -10.08
CA MET A 75 -7.91 3.08 -9.87
C MET A 75 -8.45 2.29 -8.66
N LYS A 76 -9.20 2.92 -7.74
CA LYS A 76 -9.89 2.24 -6.63
C LYS A 76 -11.24 1.63 -7.04
N PHE A 77 -11.81 1.97 -8.21
CA PHE A 77 -13.07 1.39 -8.69
C PHE A 77 -12.96 -0.13 -8.78
N SER A 78 -13.95 -0.85 -8.23
CA SER A 78 -14.04 -2.31 -8.26
C SER A 78 -15.12 -2.74 -9.23
N VAL A 79 -14.75 -3.57 -10.20
CA VAL A 79 -15.65 -4.16 -11.18
C VAL A 79 -16.31 -5.41 -10.57
N THR A 80 -17.62 -5.56 -10.72
CA THR A 80 -18.36 -6.76 -10.26
C THR A 80 -17.72 -8.03 -10.81
N LEU A 81 -17.48 -9.00 -9.92
CA LEU A 81 -16.98 -10.33 -10.33
C LEU A 81 -17.93 -11.01 -11.32
N LYS A 82 -17.38 -11.85 -12.20
CA LYS A 82 -18.18 -12.74 -13.07
C LYS A 82 -18.86 -13.86 -12.30
N ASN A 83 -18.18 -14.39 -11.29
CA ASN A 83 -18.60 -15.54 -10.49
C ASN A 83 -18.35 -15.27 -9.01
N VAL A 84 -19.18 -15.87 -8.15
CA VAL A 84 -18.96 -15.86 -6.69
C VAL A 84 -17.67 -16.65 -6.38
N PRO A 85 -16.71 -16.09 -5.64
CA PRO A 85 -15.45 -16.77 -5.31
C PRO A 85 -15.69 -17.73 -4.14
N LYS A 86 -16.46 -18.80 -4.39
CA LYS A 86 -16.95 -19.72 -3.35
C LYS A 86 -15.81 -20.31 -2.51
N LEU A 87 -14.72 -20.74 -3.16
CA LEU A 87 -13.56 -21.34 -2.49
C LEU A 87 -12.85 -20.34 -1.56
N ASP A 88 -12.65 -19.09 -1.98
CA ASP A 88 -12.06 -18.04 -1.14
C ASP A 88 -12.94 -17.76 0.08
N ILE A 89 -14.26 -17.64 -0.12
CA ILE A 89 -15.22 -17.36 0.95
C ILE A 89 -15.21 -18.51 1.97
N ILE A 90 -15.32 -19.76 1.50
CA ILE A 90 -15.27 -20.94 2.37
C ILE A 90 -13.93 -20.98 3.10
N SER A 91 -12.80 -20.85 2.40
CA SER A 91 -11.47 -20.94 3.01
C SER A 91 -11.22 -19.88 4.09
N GLU A 92 -11.70 -18.65 3.94
CA GLU A 92 -11.53 -17.60 4.95
C GLU A 92 -12.51 -17.77 6.13
N VAL A 93 -13.73 -18.28 5.88
CA VAL A 93 -14.69 -18.63 6.93
C VAL A 93 -14.17 -19.80 7.77
N GLU A 94 -13.82 -20.93 7.14
CA GLU A 94 -13.26 -22.13 7.80
C GLU A 94 -12.02 -21.78 8.64
N LYS A 95 -11.14 -20.95 8.11
CA LYS A 95 -9.95 -20.48 8.81
C LYS A 95 -10.30 -19.67 10.06
N GLY A 96 -11.31 -18.81 10.01
CA GLY A 96 -11.72 -17.98 11.15
C GLY A 96 -12.52 -18.76 12.21
N ILE A 97 -13.29 -19.77 11.83
CA ILE A 97 -14.06 -20.63 12.77
C ILE A 97 -13.27 -21.84 13.28
N ARG A 98 -12.04 -22.06 12.82
CA ARG A 98 -11.23 -23.26 13.11
C ARG A 98 -11.12 -23.59 14.61
N HIS A 99 -11.10 -22.58 15.46
CA HIS A 99 -10.92 -22.70 16.92
C HIS A 99 -12.22 -22.88 17.71
N LEU A 100 -13.40 -22.72 17.08
CA LEU A 100 -14.71 -22.90 17.72
C LEU A 100 -15.02 -24.40 17.96
N PRO A 101 -15.91 -24.77 18.90
CA PRO A 101 -16.42 -26.14 18.97
C PRO A 101 -17.24 -26.50 17.72
N ASP A 102 -17.35 -27.79 17.42
CA ASP A 102 -18.01 -28.23 16.18
C ASP A 102 -19.52 -27.91 16.15
N GLU A 103 -20.16 -27.84 17.32
CA GLU A 103 -21.54 -27.37 17.52
C GLU A 103 -21.77 -25.94 17.00
N ASP A 104 -20.79 -25.04 17.16
CA ASP A 104 -20.83 -23.68 16.60
C ASP A 104 -20.47 -23.66 15.11
N LYS A 105 -19.51 -24.52 14.69
CA LYS A 105 -19.04 -24.56 13.30
C LYS A 105 -20.12 -25.03 12.33
N PHE A 106 -20.79 -26.15 12.62
CA PHE A 106 -21.68 -26.78 11.64
C PHE A 106 -22.86 -25.88 11.20
N PRO A 107 -23.55 -25.12 12.07
CA PRO A 107 -24.58 -24.17 11.65
C PRO A 107 -24.03 -23.08 10.72
N ILE A 108 -22.86 -22.53 11.02
CA ILE A 108 -22.21 -21.49 10.19
C ILE A 108 -21.85 -22.07 8.83
N GLN A 109 -21.20 -23.24 8.80
CA GLN A 109 -20.81 -23.93 7.57
C GLN A 109 -22.03 -24.26 6.69
N HIS A 110 -23.12 -24.76 7.29
CA HIS A 110 -24.36 -25.07 6.60
C HIS A 110 -24.98 -23.83 5.97
N GLU A 111 -25.21 -22.77 6.75
CA GLU A 111 -25.83 -21.54 6.24
C GLU A 111 -24.95 -20.82 5.21
N VAL A 112 -23.63 -20.78 5.38
CA VAL A 112 -22.71 -20.25 4.36
C VAL A 112 -22.77 -21.08 3.07
N SER A 113 -22.76 -22.41 3.17
CA SER A 113 -22.87 -23.31 2.02
C SER A 113 -24.20 -23.14 1.26
N LYS A 114 -25.32 -23.04 2.00
CA LYS A 114 -26.66 -22.75 1.48
C LYS A 114 -26.72 -21.41 0.74
N ILE A 115 -26.19 -20.35 1.35
CA ILE A 115 -26.09 -19.01 0.73
C ILE A 115 -25.27 -19.07 -0.57
N LEU A 116 -24.11 -19.73 -0.55
CA LEU A 116 -23.23 -19.85 -1.72
C LEU A 116 -23.79 -20.78 -2.81
N SER A 117 -24.70 -21.68 -2.47
CA SER A 117 -25.37 -22.56 -3.42
C SER A 117 -26.54 -21.87 -4.12
N GLN A 118 -27.34 -21.10 -3.37
CA GLN A 118 -28.55 -20.44 -3.87
C GLN A 118 -28.28 -19.10 -4.57
N LYS A 119 -27.31 -18.29 -4.10
CA LYS A 119 -27.13 -16.92 -4.61
C LYS A 119 -26.16 -16.83 -5.79
N LYS A 120 -26.63 -16.22 -6.87
CA LYS A 120 -25.83 -15.75 -8.03
C LYS A 120 -25.67 -14.23 -7.99
N ILE A 121 -24.66 -13.72 -8.72
CA ILE A 121 -24.44 -12.29 -8.91
C ILE A 121 -25.54 -11.75 -9.85
N ARG A 122 -26.28 -10.71 -9.42
CA ARG A 122 -27.50 -10.24 -10.11
C ARG A 122 -27.30 -9.06 -11.07
N LYS A 123 -26.47 -8.07 -10.72
CA LYS A 123 -26.23 -6.85 -11.52
C LYS A 123 -24.72 -6.63 -11.67
N ARG A 124 -24.27 -6.33 -12.89
CA ARG A 124 -22.90 -5.84 -13.17
C ARG A 124 -22.88 -4.31 -13.06
N ASN A 125 -21.76 -3.75 -12.64
CA ASN A 125 -21.55 -2.29 -12.58
C ASN A 125 -20.70 -1.72 -13.75
N ILE A 126 -20.43 -2.56 -14.77
CA ILE A 126 -19.88 -2.14 -16.07
C ILE A 126 -20.56 -2.96 -17.18
N THR A 127 -20.56 -2.40 -18.38
CA THR A 127 -21.01 -3.04 -19.62
C THR A 127 -20.02 -4.09 -20.14
N LYS A 128 -20.45 -4.89 -21.12
CA LYS A 128 -19.56 -5.84 -21.83
C LYS A 128 -18.54 -5.11 -22.71
N LYS A 129 -18.88 -3.91 -23.22
CA LYS A 129 -17.99 -3.03 -23.99
C LYS A 129 -16.86 -2.51 -23.12
N GLU A 130 -17.18 -1.89 -21.99
CA GLU A 130 -16.23 -1.48 -20.94
C GLU A 130 -15.31 -2.64 -20.50
N GLU A 131 -15.84 -3.85 -20.27
CA GLU A 131 -15.00 -5.00 -19.89
C GLU A 131 -13.98 -5.37 -20.99
N ASN A 132 -14.33 -5.21 -22.26
CA ASN A 132 -13.42 -5.48 -23.36
C ASN A 132 -12.38 -4.36 -23.53
N LEU A 133 -12.76 -3.10 -23.32
CA LEU A 133 -11.82 -1.96 -23.29
C LEU A 133 -10.80 -2.11 -22.14
N LEU A 134 -11.22 -2.58 -20.97
CA LEU A 134 -10.29 -2.91 -19.87
C LEU A 134 -9.31 -4.03 -20.22
N LYS A 135 -9.70 -5.00 -21.05
CA LYS A 135 -8.78 -6.05 -21.54
C LYS A 135 -7.82 -5.50 -22.58
N SER A 136 -8.29 -4.67 -23.53
CA SER A 136 -7.40 -4.08 -24.52
C SER A 136 -6.36 -3.18 -23.86
N LEU A 137 -6.76 -2.33 -22.91
CA LEU A 137 -5.83 -1.50 -22.12
C LEU A 137 -4.84 -2.32 -21.27
N ARG A 138 -5.23 -3.51 -20.80
CA ARG A 138 -4.33 -4.40 -20.03
C ARG A 138 -3.34 -5.17 -20.92
N ASN A 139 -3.77 -5.54 -22.12
CA ASN A 139 -2.98 -6.34 -23.05
C ASN A 139 -2.04 -5.47 -23.91
N ASP A 140 -2.31 -4.17 -23.99
CA ASP A 140 -1.45 -3.21 -24.66
C ASP A 140 -0.14 -3.01 -23.88
N LYS A 141 0.98 -3.29 -24.52
CA LYS A 141 2.33 -3.16 -23.96
C LYS A 141 3.02 -1.86 -24.36
N SER A 142 2.48 -1.08 -25.30
CA SER A 142 3.11 0.20 -25.70
C SER A 142 2.79 1.33 -24.72
N ILE A 143 1.69 1.21 -23.98
CA ILE A 143 1.27 2.16 -22.94
C ILE A 143 1.45 1.59 -21.53
N ARG A 144 1.51 2.50 -20.57
CA ARG A 144 1.56 2.21 -19.14
C ARG A 144 0.49 3.01 -18.41
N VAL A 145 -0.46 2.30 -17.78
CA VAL A 145 -1.47 2.91 -16.90
C VAL A 145 -0.93 2.94 -15.48
N THR A 146 -0.86 4.12 -14.85
CA THR A 146 -0.36 4.30 -13.49
C THR A 146 -1.17 5.38 -12.74
N THR A 147 -0.76 5.72 -11.53
CA THR A 147 -1.33 6.84 -10.75
C THR A 147 -0.28 7.91 -10.53
N ALA A 148 -0.70 9.17 -10.62
CA ALA A 148 0.13 10.32 -10.27
C ALA A 148 0.68 10.24 -8.83
N ASP A 149 1.81 10.91 -8.58
CA ASP A 149 2.44 10.99 -7.27
C ASP A 149 1.54 11.70 -6.24
N LYS A 150 0.97 12.84 -6.64
CA LYS A 150 0.01 13.66 -5.89
C LYS A 150 -1.36 13.61 -6.57
N GLY A 151 -2.44 13.81 -5.82
CA GLY A 151 -3.78 14.01 -6.39
C GLY A 151 -4.57 12.77 -6.84
N ASN A 152 -4.00 11.56 -6.82
CA ASN A 152 -4.62 10.28 -7.23
C ASN A 152 -5.09 10.17 -8.70
N ALA A 153 -4.78 11.15 -9.57
CA ALA A 153 -5.13 11.11 -10.99
C ALA A 153 -4.64 9.82 -11.68
N THR A 154 -5.43 9.28 -12.61
CA THR A 154 -4.99 8.21 -13.50
C THR A 154 -4.05 8.81 -14.55
N VAL A 155 -2.90 8.19 -14.79
CA VAL A 155 -1.94 8.63 -15.81
C VAL A 155 -1.74 7.52 -16.82
N VAL A 156 -1.78 7.85 -18.11
CA VAL A 156 -1.43 6.95 -19.22
C VAL A 156 -0.24 7.55 -19.95
N MET A 157 0.84 6.79 -20.07
CA MET A 157 2.09 7.26 -20.69
C MET A 157 2.72 6.16 -21.55
N ASN A 158 3.69 6.51 -22.40
CA ASN A 158 4.40 5.52 -23.21
C ASN A 158 5.27 4.61 -22.31
N GLN A 159 5.26 3.31 -22.57
CA GLN A 159 6.02 2.34 -21.77
C GLN A 159 7.55 2.46 -22.02
N ALA A 160 7.96 2.91 -23.21
CA ALA A 160 9.35 3.26 -23.52
C ALA A 160 9.79 4.50 -22.71
N GLU A 161 9.10 5.63 -22.85
CA GLU A 161 9.38 6.87 -22.10
C GLU A 161 9.40 6.67 -20.58
N TYR A 162 8.50 5.85 -20.02
CA TYR A 162 8.55 5.47 -18.62
C TYR A 162 9.85 4.70 -18.28
N HIS A 163 10.27 3.80 -19.16
CA HIS A 163 11.49 3.03 -18.97
C HIS A 163 12.73 3.93 -19.01
N ASP A 164 12.82 4.81 -20.00
CA ASP A 164 13.91 5.78 -20.14
C ASP A 164 14.02 6.67 -18.90
N LYS A 165 12.89 7.25 -18.44
CA LYS A 165 12.82 8.05 -17.21
C LYS A 165 13.23 7.28 -15.95
N MET A 166 12.95 5.98 -15.88
CA MET A 166 13.44 5.14 -14.77
C MET A 166 14.95 4.90 -14.89
N CYS A 167 15.46 4.63 -16.09
CA CYS A 167 16.90 4.43 -16.33
C CYS A 167 17.70 5.69 -15.99
N THR A 168 17.24 6.89 -16.39
CA THR A 168 17.87 8.18 -16.02
C THR A 168 17.98 8.37 -14.50
N ILE A 169 16.97 7.96 -13.73
CA ILE A 169 17.03 8.00 -12.25
C ILE A 169 18.05 7.00 -11.71
N LEU A 170 18.13 5.81 -12.30
CA LEU A 170 19.01 4.73 -11.83
C LEU A 170 20.48 4.88 -12.27
N THR A 171 20.75 5.78 -13.22
CA THR A 171 22.10 6.28 -13.53
C THR A 171 22.54 7.44 -12.64
N GLY A 172 21.67 7.95 -11.75
CA GLY A 172 21.99 9.01 -10.80
C GLY A 172 23.03 8.61 -9.74
N GLU A 173 23.65 9.61 -9.12
CA GLU A 173 24.74 9.42 -8.16
C GLU A 173 24.35 8.63 -6.91
N GLU A 174 23.07 8.57 -6.56
CA GLU A 174 22.58 7.86 -5.38
C GLU A 174 22.56 6.33 -5.56
N TYR A 175 22.66 5.84 -6.80
CA TYR A 175 22.55 4.43 -7.14
C TYR A 175 23.82 3.87 -7.78
N ARG A 176 23.96 2.55 -7.77
CA ARG A 176 24.89 1.81 -8.65
C ARG A 176 24.22 0.54 -9.16
N LYS A 177 24.54 0.15 -10.39
CA LYS A 177 24.20 -1.19 -10.91
C LYS A 177 25.05 -2.25 -10.18
N ILE A 178 24.50 -3.43 -9.94
CA ILE A 178 25.20 -4.60 -9.39
C ILE A 178 24.88 -5.85 -10.21
N ASP A 179 25.83 -6.78 -10.33
CA ASP A 179 25.74 -7.87 -11.31
C ASP A 179 24.92 -9.09 -10.84
N LYS A 180 24.35 -9.07 -9.62
CA LYS A 180 23.67 -10.23 -9.02
C LYS A 180 22.65 -9.91 -7.94
N ASP A 181 21.69 -10.82 -7.78
CA ASP A 181 20.73 -10.83 -6.68
C ASP A 181 21.42 -11.10 -5.32
N LEU A 182 21.33 -10.15 -4.39
CA LEU A 182 21.89 -10.28 -3.04
C LEU A 182 20.95 -10.99 -2.04
N THR A 183 19.72 -11.39 -2.45
CA THR A 183 18.69 -11.98 -1.57
C THR A 183 19.27 -13.06 -0.66
N GLN A 184 19.89 -14.11 -1.22
CA GLN A 184 20.37 -15.26 -0.44
C GLN A 184 21.56 -14.91 0.46
N GLN A 185 22.45 -14.03 -0.01
CA GLN A 185 23.60 -13.56 0.77
C GLN A 185 23.12 -12.79 2.02
N LEU A 186 22.07 -11.98 1.88
CA LEU A 186 21.49 -11.21 2.98
C LEU A 186 20.64 -12.06 3.91
N GLU A 187 19.88 -13.06 3.42
CA GLU A 187 19.25 -14.07 4.28
C GLU A 187 20.30 -14.74 5.19
N GLY A 188 21.44 -15.16 4.61
CA GLY A 188 22.55 -15.75 5.36
C GLY A 188 23.27 -14.78 6.30
N LYS A 189 23.37 -13.48 5.97
CA LYS A 189 23.94 -12.45 6.84
C LYS A 189 23.02 -12.20 8.05
N ILE A 190 21.73 -11.97 7.80
CA ILE A 190 20.69 -11.80 8.83
C ILE A 190 20.64 -12.99 9.78
N TYR A 191 20.60 -14.22 9.26
CA TYR A 191 20.61 -15.42 10.09
C TYR A 191 21.84 -15.51 11.01
N ARG A 192 23.04 -15.21 10.49
CA ARG A 192 24.29 -15.22 11.28
C ARG A 192 24.30 -14.14 12.36
N THR A 193 23.92 -12.90 12.02
CA THR A 193 23.84 -11.80 13.01
C THR A 193 22.79 -12.08 14.08
N LEU A 194 21.61 -12.61 13.72
CA LEU A 194 20.60 -13.02 14.70
C LEU A 194 21.04 -14.21 15.56
N LYS A 195 21.83 -15.15 15.01
CA LYS A 195 22.40 -16.28 15.77
C LYS A 195 23.50 -15.83 16.73
N LYS A 196 24.33 -14.84 16.37
CA LYS A 196 25.32 -14.21 17.26
C LYS A 196 24.67 -13.68 18.54
N HIS A 197 23.47 -13.10 18.41
CA HIS A 197 22.68 -12.53 19.52
C HIS A 197 21.65 -13.50 20.11
N SER A 198 21.83 -14.81 19.98
CA SER A 198 20.83 -15.82 20.40
C SER A 198 20.56 -15.86 21.90
N GLN A 199 21.47 -15.36 22.74
CA GLN A 199 21.25 -15.21 24.19
C GLN A 199 20.31 -14.04 24.54
N MET A 200 20.23 -13.03 23.67
CA MET A 200 19.43 -11.80 23.87
C MET A 200 18.11 -11.85 23.08
N ILE A 201 18.08 -12.57 21.96
CA ILE A 201 16.92 -12.71 21.07
C ILE A 201 16.39 -14.14 21.15
N ASP A 202 15.26 -14.30 21.85
CA ASP A 202 14.60 -15.58 22.06
C ASP A 202 14.33 -16.35 20.76
N ASP A 203 14.29 -17.68 20.85
CA ASP A 203 14.17 -18.59 19.71
C ASP A 203 12.93 -18.33 18.83
N LYS A 204 11.81 -17.94 19.43
CA LYS A 204 10.54 -17.70 18.74
C LYS A 204 10.58 -16.38 17.97
N LYS A 205 11.14 -15.32 18.59
CA LYS A 205 11.41 -14.03 17.95
C LYS A 205 12.45 -14.19 16.85
N ARG A 206 13.57 -14.89 17.10
CA ARG A 206 14.62 -15.17 16.11
C ARG A 206 14.06 -15.85 14.86
N ARG A 207 13.26 -16.90 15.00
CA ARG A 207 12.60 -17.58 13.86
C ARG A 207 11.66 -16.68 13.07
N LYS A 208 11.01 -15.70 13.72
CA LYS A 208 10.14 -14.71 13.07
C LYS A 208 10.93 -13.61 12.34
N LEU A 209 12.10 -13.23 12.86
CA LEU A 209 12.97 -12.20 12.26
C LEU A 209 13.92 -12.76 11.19
N THR A 210 14.13 -14.08 11.15
CA THR A 210 15.00 -14.71 10.16
C THR A 210 14.32 -14.72 8.79
N ALA A 211 14.99 -14.10 7.82
CA ALA A 211 14.56 -14.08 6.43
C ALA A 211 14.69 -15.46 5.79
N HIS A 212 13.58 -15.98 5.24
CA HIS A 212 13.53 -17.30 4.61
C HIS A 212 12.68 -17.29 3.35
N ASN A 213 13.31 -17.50 2.19
CA ASN A 213 12.64 -17.36 0.90
C ASN A 213 11.94 -15.99 0.83
N THR A 214 12.73 -14.92 0.83
CA THR A 214 12.34 -13.52 0.62
C THR A 214 12.46 -13.15 -0.86
N ILE A 215 12.25 -11.89 -1.25
CA ILE A 215 12.37 -11.41 -2.63
C ILE A 215 13.29 -10.20 -2.69
N ALA A 216 14.01 -10.02 -3.80
CA ALA A 216 14.62 -8.73 -4.12
C ALA A 216 13.55 -7.61 -4.07
N PRO A 217 13.78 -6.50 -3.34
CA PRO A 217 12.92 -5.32 -3.42
C PRO A 217 12.76 -4.86 -4.87
N ARG A 218 11.62 -4.26 -5.21
CA ARG A 218 11.35 -3.81 -6.59
C ARG A 218 11.11 -2.31 -6.65
N ALA A 219 11.86 -1.61 -7.49
CA ALA A 219 11.65 -0.19 -7.76
C ALA A 219 10.50 0.03 -8.74
N TYR A 220 9.83 1.18 -8.62
CA TYR A 220 8.87 1.68 -9.60
C TYR A 220 8.68 3.20 -9.47
N GLY A 221 8.34 3.86 -10.57
CA GLY A 221 8.12 5.30 -10.63
C GLY A 221 6.64 5.68 -10.55
N LYS A 222 6.35 6.83 -9.90
CA LYS A 222 5.08 7.55 -10.03
C LYS A 222 5.27 8.89 -10.75
N PRO A 223 4.47 9.23 -11.78
CA PRO A 223 4.55 10.52 -12.46
C PRO A 223 4.26 11.72 -11.55
N LYS A 224 5.20 12.67 -11.43
CA LYS A 224 5.02 13.97 -10.78
C LYS A 224 4.38 14.96 -11.76
N ILE A 225 3.10 14.77 -12.09
CA ILE A 225 2.34 15.56 -13.10
C ILE A 225 2.23 17.09 -12.84
N HIS A 226 2.79 17.59 -11.74
CA HIS A 226 2.87 19.02 -11.38
C HIS A 226 4.26 19.62 -11.62
N LYS A 227 5.20 18.84 -12.17
CA LYS A 227 6.53 19.30 -12.53
C LYS A 227 6.71 19.20 -14.03
N GLU A 228 7.43 20.17 -14.59
CA GLU A 228 7.87 20.18 -15.97
C GLU A 228 8.54 18.85 -16.35
N ASN A 229 8.37 18.40 -17.60
CA ASN A 229 8.84 17.11 -18.12
C ASN A 229 8.30 15.86 -17.42
N ILE A 230 7.43 16.00 -16.40
CA ILE A 230 6.76 14.92 -15.65
C ILE A 230 7.77 13.83 -15.20
N PRO A 231 8.73 14.17 -14.32
CA PRO A 231 9.68 13.22 -13.74
C PRO A 231 8.98 12.19 -12.86
N LEU A 232 9.62 11.04 -12.66
CA LEU A 232 9.10 9.97 -11.81
C LEU A 232 9.60 10.14 -10.36
N ARG A 233 8.72 9.89 -9.36
CA ARG A 233 9.14 9.59 -7.98
C ARG A 233 9.39 8.09 -7.88
N ILE A 234 10.65 7.70 -7.71
CA ILE A 234 11.02 6.30 -7.46
C ILE A 234 10.53 5.84 -6.07
N ILE A 235 10.01 4.62 -6.00
CA ILE A 235 9.56 3.96 -4.78
C ILE A 235 10.09 2.53 -4.79
N ILE A 236 10.79 2.14 -3.72
CA ILE A 236 11.35 0.80 -3.54
C ILE A 236 10.40 -0.02 -2.67
N ASN A 237 9.72 -0.99 -3.27
CA ASN A 237 8.88 -1.91 -2.52
C ASN A 237 9.73 -2.95 -1.78
N THR A 238 9.93 -2.71 -0.49
CA THR A 238 10.64 -3.61 0.45
C THR A 238 9.78 -4.73 1.01
N ARG A 239 8.46 -4.79 0.73
CA ARG A 239 7.61 -5.88 1.22
C ARG A 239 8.13 -7.24 0.74
N ASP A 240 8.23 -8.18 1.67
CA ASP A 240 8.76 -9.54 1.51
C ASP A 240 10.27 -9.61 1.22
N SER A 241 11.03 -8.53 1.47
CA SER A 241 12.49 -8.49 1.33
C SER A 241 13.23 -9.11 2.52
N PRO A 242 14.54 -9.44 2.40
CA PRO A 242 15.35 -9.97 3.50
C PRO A 242 15.25 -9.13 4.78
N THR A 243 15.37 -7.80 4.67
CA THR A 243 15.43 -6.90 5.82
C THR A 243 14.05 -6.48 6.35
N TYR A 244 12.93 -6.86 5.71
CA TYR A 244 11.62 -6.26 5.97
C TYR A 244 11.10 -6.44 7.40
N ASP A 245 11.05 -7.68 7.90
CA ASP A 245 10.51 -7.96 9.24
C ASP A 245 11.50 -7.58 10.36
N LEU A 246 12.81 -7.70 10.11
CA LEU A 246 13.85 -7.18 11.01
C LEU A 246 13.76 -5.64 11.14
N SER A 247 13.62 -4.93 10.02
CA SER A 247 13.40 -3.47 10.00
C SER A 247 12.14 -3.06 10.77
N LYS A 248 11.06 -3.86 10.68
CA LYS A 248 9.82 -3.57 11.42
C LYS A 248 9.92 -3.86 12.92
N TYR A 249 10.80 -4.78 13.32
CA TYR A 249 11.15 -4.97 14.73
C TYR A 249 11.99 -3.80 15.23
N LEU A 250 13.08 -3.45 14.55
CA LEU A 250 13.98 -2.37 14.95
C LEU A 250 13.30 -1.00 15.05
N LYS A 251 12.21 -0.78 14.29
CA LYS A 251 11.36 0.41 14.37
C LYS A 251 10.82 0.70 15.78
N SER A 252 10.67 -0.28 16.68
CA SER A 252 10.22 0.00 18.06
C SER A 252 11.28 0.77 18.86
N PHE A 253 12.56 0.46 18.66
CA PHE A 253 13.67 1.14 19.35
C PHE A 253 13.83 2.57 18.84
N LEU A 254 13.77 2.80 17.52
CA LEU A 254 13.80 4.16 16.95
C LEU A 254 12.67 5.03 17.49
N LYS A 255 11.49 4.46 17.75
CA LYS A 255 10.37 5.19 18.37
C LYS A 255 10.59 5.59 19.82
N LYS A 256 11.45 4.89 20.58
CA LYS A 256 11.78 5.26 21.97
C LYS A 256 12.71 6.49 22.05
N ILE A 257 13.42 6.83 20.96
CA ILE A 257 14.44 7.89 20.93
C ILE A 257 14.08 9.14 20.11
N LYS A 258 12.92 9.14 19.45
CA LYS A 258 12.39 10.33 18.77
C LYS A 258 11.75 11.24 19.80
N SER A 259 12.19 12.50 19.86
CA SER A 259 11.54 13.50 20.72
C SER A 259 10.13 13.78 20.19
N GLY A 260 10.01 14.00 18.88
CA GLY A 260 8.77 14.42 18.25
C GLY A 260 8.31 15.84 18.63
N GLU A 261 9.04 16.57 19.47
CA GLU A 261 8.72 17.93 19.94
C GLU A 261 8.49 18.90 18.78
N ASN A 262 9.38 18.92 17.79
CA ASN A 262 9.25 19.74 16.59
C ASN A 262 8.34 19.14 15.51
N SER A 263 7.76 17.97 15.74
CA SER A 263 6.96 17.24 14.74
C SER A 263 5.46 17.34 14.97
N VAL A 264 4.68 17.13 13.91
CA VAL A 264 3.23 16.84 13.97
C VAL A 264 2.93 15.53 13.26
N LYS A 265 1.94 14.77 13.75
CA LYS A 265 1.57 13.46 13.19
C LYS A 265 0.45 13.57 12.15
N ASN A 266 -0.26 14.70 12.09
CA ASN A 266 -1.40 14.94 11.20
C ASN A 266 -1.90 16.39 11.27
N THR A 267 -2.64 16.81 10.25
CA THR A 267 -3.22 18.16 10.11
C THR A 267 -4.09 18.60 11.31
N PRO A 268 -4.97 17.76 11.91
CA PRO A 268 -5.68 18.13 13.14
C PRO A 268 -4.79 18.41 14.36
N GLU A 269 -3.62 17.77 14.49
CA GLU A 269 -2.65 18.07 15.56
C GLU A 269 -1.95 19.41 15.32
N PHE A 270 -1.59 19.69 14.06
CA PHE A 270 -1.08 20.99 13.64
C PHE A 270 -2.08 22.13 13.90
N ILE A 271 -3.37 21.93 13.57
CA ILE A 271 -4.43 22.93 13.83
C ILE A 271 -4.55 23.26 15.33
N ARG A 272 -4.54 22.26 16.21
CA ARG A 272 -4.57 22.51 17.66
C ARG A 272 -3.32 23.24 18.17
N TYR A 273 -2.16 22.98 17.56
CA TYR A 273 -0.93 23.70 17.89
C TYR A 273 -1.02 25.17 17.47
N ILE A 274 -1.33 25.45 16.19
CA ILE A 274 -1.31 26.81 15.66
C ILE A 274 -2.40 27.71 16.26
N GLN A 275 -3.54 27.15 16.67
CA GLN A 275 -4.57 27.85 17.44
C GLN A 275 -4.09 28.37 18.81
N GLY A 276 -3.02 27.80 19.36
CA GLY A 276 -2.39 28.26 20.61
C GLY A 276 -1.22 29.22 20.40
N VAL A 277 -0.84 29.52 19.15
CA VAL A 277 0.25 30.46 18.84
C VAL A 277 -0.35 31.86 18.66
N GLN A 278 0.15 32.82 19.43
CA GLN A 278 -0.15 34.24 19.17
C GLN A 278 0.70 34.73 17.99
N ILE A 279 0.04 35.28 16.97
CA ILE A 279 0.67 35.77 15.75
C ILE A 279 0.39 37.28 15.68
N ASN A 280 1.45 38.06 15.49
CA ASN A 280 1.42 39.52 15.45
C ASN A 280 1.35 39.99 13.99
N GLU A 281 0.86 41.19 13.73
CA GLU A 281 0.73 41.75 12.36
C GLU A 281 2.05 41.71 11.54
N ASN A 282 3.17 41.98 12.21
CA ASN A 282 4.53 41.96 11.64
C ASN A 282 5.13 40.54 11.52
N ASP A 283 4.50 39.52 12.10
CA ASP A 283 4.96 38.14 11.90
C ASP A 283 4.64 37.69 10.46
N MET A 284 5.51 36.86 9.93
CA MET A 284 5.38 36.23 8.62
C MET A 284 5.20 34.72 8.78
N LEU A 285 4.18 34.15 8.14
CA LEU A 285 4.08 32.72 7.96
C LEU A 285 5.04 32.27 6.85
N ALA A 286 5.77 31.19 7.08
CA ALA A 286 6.58 30.55 6.06
C ALA A 286 6.59 29.02 6.19
N SER A 287 6.94 28.36 5.10
CA SER A 287 7.19 26.93 5.05
C SER A 287 8.50 26.61 4.36
N ILE A 288 9.18 25.57 4.85
CA ILE A 288 10.39 25.01 4.28
C ILE A 288 10.16 23.56 3.81
N ASP A 289 10.59 23.21 2.60
CA ASP A 289 10.52 21.82 2.06
C ASP A 289 11.93 21.25 1.88
N VAL A 290 12.13 20.02 2.36
CA VAL A 290 13.42 19.31 2.30
C VAL A 290 13.58 18.60 0.96
N VAL A 291 14.47 19.13 0.11
CA VAL A 291 14.72 18.63 -1.24
C VAL A 291 15.17 17.18 -1.21
N ASN A 292 14.31 16.30 -1.75
CA ASN A 292 14.55 14.86 -1.89
C ASN A 292 14.96 14.12 -0.60
N MET A 293 14.55 14.61 0.59
CA MET A 293 14.97 14.13 1.94
C MET A 293 15.43 12.67 2.04
N PHE A 294 14.63 11.72 1.55
CA PHE A 294 14.96 10.30 1.65
C PHE A 294 16.24 9.88 0.90
N THR A 295 16.59 10.48 -0.24
CA THR A 295 17.82 10.11 -0.98
C THR A 295 19.03 10.96 -0.59
N THR A 296 18.83 12.06 0.14
CA THR A 296 19.88 13.03 0.49
C THR A 296 20.40 12.91 1.92
N VAL A 297 19.61 12.38 2.87
CA VAL A 297 20.03 12.27 4.28
C VAL A 297 21.19 11.26 4.44
N PRO A 298 22.35 11.67 5.02
CA PRO A 298 23.55 10.83 5.11
C PRO A 298 23.41 9.68 6.12
N VAL A 299 23.65 8.45 5.65
CA VAL A 299 23.41 7.21 6.44
C VAL A 299 24.32 7.12 7.67
N GLU A 300 25.63 7.34 7.51
CA GLU A 300 26.61 7.19 8.61
C GLU A 300 26.44 8.25 9.69
N LYS A 301 26.24 9.53 9.33
CA LYS A 301 25.92 10.60 10.30
C LYS A 301 24.64 10.28 11.08
N THR A 302 23.61 9.77 10.40
CA THR A 302 22.36 9.33 11.05
C THR A 302 22.59 8.17 12.02
N LEU A 303 23.42 7.18 11.66
CA LEU A 303 23.76 6.07 12.57
C LEU A 303 24.52 6.54 13.82
N THR A 304 25.37 7.56 13.71
CA THR A 304 26.04 8.19 14.86
C THR A 304 25.03 8.88 15.79
N ILE A 305 24.12 9.70 15.26
CA ILE A 305 23.06 10.37 16.03
C ILE A 305 22.15 9.33 16.73
N VAL A 306 21.77 8.27 16.02
CA VAL A 306 20.97 7.17 16.57
C VAL A 306 21.72 6.44 17.69
N ARG A 307 23.03 6.20 17.56
CA ARG A 307 23.84 5.58 18.62
C ARG A 307 23.86 6.44 19.88
N GLN A 308 24.05 7.74 19.74
CA GLN A 308 24.05 8.68 20.87
C GLN A 308 22.69 8.65 21.57
N LYS A 309 21.60 8.94 20.85
CA LYS A 309 20.24 8.93 21.43
C LYS A 309 19.82 7.57 22.01
N LEU A 310 20.33 6.44 21.50
CA LEU A 310 20.13 5.11 22.10
C LEU A 310 20.95 4.89 23.38
N SER A 311 22.10 5.54 23.52
CA SER A 311 22.94 5.46 24.72
C SER A 311 22.33 6.24 25.88
N ASP A 312 21.62 7.33 25.57
CA ASP A 312 20.87 8.16 26.52
C ASP A 312 19.49 7.56 26.87
N ALA A 313 19.06 6.50 26.18
CA ALA A 313 17.72 5.93 26.31
C ALA A 313 17.59 4.92 27.45
N VAL A 314 16.55 5.10 28.27
CA VAL A 314 16.14 4.15 29.32
C VAL A 314 15.21 3.08 28.73
N ASP A 315 15.15 1.89 29.36
CA ASP A 315 14.27 0.77 28.98
C ASP A 315 14.51 0.25 27.54
N LEU A 316 15.75 -0.14 27.22
CA LEU A 316 16.05 -0.86 25.98
C LEU A 316 16.02 -2.38 26.18
N GLU A 317 15.12 -3.05 25.44
CA GLU A 317 14.96 -4.51 25.44
C GLU A 317 16.17 -5.28 24.86
N LEU A 318 17.15 -4.57 24.30
CA LEU A 318 18.40 -5.10 23.73
C LEU A 318 19.53 -4.10 23.99
N PRO A 319 20.80 -4.54 24.14
CA PRO A 319 21.94 -3.64 24.25
C PRO A 319 22.10 -2.75 23.01
N VAL A 320 22.54 -1.49 23.21
CA VAL A 320 22.75 -0.50 22.14
C VAL A 320 23.61 -1.07 21.00
N ASN A 321 24.72 -1.77 21.32
CA ASN A 321 25.58 -2.39 20.31
C ASN A 321 24.86 -3.45 19.45
N THR A 322 23.94 -4.22 20.05
CA THR A 322 23.12 -5.22 19.34
C THR A 322 22.09 -4.54 18.45
N ILE A 323 21.44 -3.48 18.92
CA ILE A 323 20.49 -2.67 18.13
C ILE A 323 21.22 -2.03 16.94
N MET A 324 22.39 -1.43 17.18
CA MET A 324 23.19 -0.79 16.14
C MET A 324 23.69 -1.78 15.08
N GLU A 325 24.20 -2.96 15.47
CA GLU A 325 24.64 -3.98 14.49
C GLU A 325 23.49 -4.43 13.56
N LEU A 326 22.28 -4.56 14.12
CA LEU A 326 21.08 -4.93 13.35
C LEU A 326 20.54 -3.75 12.50
N LEU A 327 20.61 -2.51 12.99
CA LEU A 327 20.24 -1.30 12.25
C LEU A 327 21.17 -1.05 11.07
N THR A 328 22.49 -1.01 11.31
CA THR A 328 23.51 -0.85 10.27
C THR A 328 23.35 -1.93 9.19
N LEU A 329 23.10 -3.19 9.56
CA LEU A 329 22.79 -4.25 8.61
C LEU A 329 21.57 -3.93 7.74
N CYS A 330 20.49 -3.39 8.32
CA CYS A 330 19.26 -3.11 7.58
C CYS A 330 19.36 -1.92 6.64
N VAL A 331 20.13 -0.87 6.99
CA VAL A 331 20.22 0.36 6.19
C VAL A 331 21.33 0.31 5.13
N THR A 332 22.47 -0.30 5.42
CA THR A 332 23.62 -0.39 4.49
C THR A 332 23.50 -1.51 3.45
N THR A 333 22.40 -2.27 3.44
CA THR A 333 22.16 -3.36 2.46
C THR A 333 20.94 -3.11 1.58
N THR A 334 20.74 -1.85 1.20
CA THR A 334 19.61 -1.40 0.38
C THR A 334 19.87 -1.68 -1.10
N TYR A 335 19.48 -2.87 -1.56
CA TYR A 335 19.46 -3.26 -2.97
C TYR A 335 18.02 -3.49 -3.47
N PHE A 336 17.82 -3.43 -4.78
CA PHE A 336 16.54 -3.68 -5.44
C PHE A 336 16.75 -4.11 -6.90
N THR A 337 15.67 -4.53 -7.56
CA THR A 337 15.64 -4.83 -9.01
C THR A 337 14.63 -3.95 -9.75
N TYR A 338 14.95 -3.68 -11.02
CA TYR A 338 14.13 -3.00 -12.01
C TYR A 338 14.53 -3.49 -13.40
N GLY A 339 13.57 -3.92 -14.24
CA GLY A 339 13.86 -4.29 -15.62
C GLY A 339 14.84 -5.47 -15.76
N GLU A 340 14.70 -6.48 -14.91
CA GLU A 340 15.60 -7.66 -14.76
C GLU A 340 17.01 -7.37 -14.19
N GLU A 341 17.41 -6.10 -14.17
CA GLU A 341 18.68 -5.62 -13.61
C GLU A 341 18.61 -5.41 -12.09
N TYR A 342 19.77 -5.39 -11.44
CA TYR A 342 19.91 -5.15 -10.00
C TYR A 342 20.68 -3.85 -9.72
N TYR A 343 20.26 -3.17 -8.67
CA TYR A 343 20.81 -1.89 -8.23
C TYR A 343 20.96 -1.85 -6.72
N GLU A 344 21.90 -1.04 -6.26
CA GLU A 344 22.13 -0.74 -4.85
C GLU A 344 22.04 0.78 -4.64
N GLN A 345 21.34 1.20 -3.60
CA GLN A 345 21.30 2.59 -3.15
C GLN A 345 22.50 2.83 -2.24
N LYS A 346 23.41 3.71 -2.68
CA LYS A 346 24.66 4.05 -1.97
C LYS A 346 24.42 5.06 -0.84
N GLU A 347 23.48 5.98 -1.06
CA GLU A 347 23.22 7.13 -0.19
C GLU A 347 21.73 7.32 0.09
N GLY A 348 21.41 7.87 1.26
CA GLY A 348 20.05 7.99 1.74
C GLY A 348 19.40 6.66 2.12
N PHE A 349 18.09 6.73 2.36
CA PHE A 349 17.23 5.61 2.72
C PHE A 349 16.19 5.33 1.63
N PRO A 350 15.77 4.08 1.43
CA PRO A 350 14.84 3.74 0.37
C PRO A 350 13.44 4.31 0.65
N MET A 351 12.85 5.02 -0.33
CA MET A 351 11.45 5.45 -0.29
C MET A 351 10.54 4.21 -0.31
N GLY A 352 10.11 3.76 0.88
CA GLY A 352 9.37 2.50 1.07
C GLY A 352 10.04 1.50 2.04
N GLY A 353 11.20 1.83 2.61
CA GLY A 353 11.79 1.08 3.73
C GLY A 353 11.01 1.27 5.05
N PRO A 354 10.91 0.27 5.94
CA PRO A 354 10.20 0.41 7.21
C PRO A 354 10.88 1.36 8.20
N LEU A 355 12.21 1.47 8.15
CA LEU A 355 13.04 2.33 9.00
C LEU A 355 13.20 3.75 8.44
N SER A 356 13.17 3.93 7.11
CA SER A 356 13.51 5.19 6.44
C SER A 356 12.86 6.44 7.04
N PRO A 357 11.54 6.47 7.35
CA PRO A 357 10.92 7.66 7.93
C PRO A 357 11.46 8.02 9.30
N ASP A 358 11.74 7.03 10.17
CA ASP A 358 12.26 7.30 11.51
C ASP A 358 13.73 7.68 11.48
N MET A 359 14.53 7.11 10.57
CA MET A 359 15.92 7.50 10.37
C MET A 359 16.02 8.96 9.87
N CYS A 360 15.24 9.33 8.85
CA CYS A 360 15.17 10.72 8.37
C CYS A 360 14.69 11.66 9.49
N ASP A 361 13.59 11.35 10.18
CA ASP A 361 13.08 12.21 11.25
C ASP A 361 14.08 12.43 12.38
N ILE A 362 14.87 11.41 12.77
CA ILE A 362 15.91 11.54 13.81
C ILE A 362 17.06 12.45 13.37
N PHE A 363 17.49 12.35 12.10
CA PHE A 363 18.47 13.27 11.52
C PHE A 363 17.94 14.71 11.48
N MET A 364 16.69 14.88 11.07
CA MET A 364 16.06 16.20 11.01
C MET A 364 15.89 16.82 12.41
N GLU A 365 15.50 16.06 13.44
CA GLU A 365 15.46 16.54 14.84
C GLU A 365 16.82 17.10 15.32
N ASP A 366 17.92 16.44 14.93
CA ASP A 366 19.29 16.88 15.28
C ASP A 366 19.72 18.14 14.52
N LEU A 367 19.39 18.24 13.22
CA LEU A 367 19.65 19.43 12.39
C LEU A 367 18.83 20.64 12.88
N GLU A 368 17.55 20.44 13.19
CA GLU A 368 16.67 21.46 13.80
C GLU A 368 17.22 21.96 15.13
N THR A 369 17.69 21.05 16.00
CA THR A 369 18.27 21.40 17.31
C THR A 369 19.49 22.31 17.14
N LYS A 370 20.36 22.03 16.15
CA LYS A 370 21.51 22.87 15.81
C LYS A 370 21.09 24.22 15.22
N ALA A 371 20.08 24.25 14.37
CA ALA A 371 19.55 25.49 13.79
C ALA A 371 18.98 26.42 14.88
N PHE A 372 18.12 25.88 15.75
CA PHE A 372 17.42 26.63 16.79
C PHE A 372 18.31 27.06 17.96
N ALA A 373 19.53 26.53 18.05
CA ALA A 373 20.56 27.02 18.96
C ALA A 373 21.22 28.33 18.48
N ILE A 374 21.11 28.66 17.18
CA ILE A 374 21.69 29.87 16.56
C ILE A 374 20.59 30.91 16.29
N MET A 375 19.52 30.50 15.60
CA MET A 375 18.37 31.36 15.28
C MET A 375 17.09 30.55 15.45
N LYS A 376 16.14 31.06 16.25
CA LYS A 376 14.96 30.30 16.66
C LYS A 376 13.66 30.95 16.15
N PRO A 377 12.85 30.23 15.34
CA PRO A 377 11.55 30.73 14.92
C PRO A 377 10.58 30.85 16.11
N LYS A 378 9.64 31.80 16.04
CA LYS A 378 8.62 32.04 17.08
C LYS A 378 7.72 30.81 17.30
N ALA A 379 7.42 30.10 16.22
CA ALA A 379 6.74 28.80 16.23
C ALA A 379 7.30 27.92 15.11
N TYR A 380 7.34 26.60 15.33
CA TYR A 380 7.81 25.63 14.33
C TYR A 380 7.11 24.27 14.49
N LYS A 381 6.69 23.67 13.38
CA LYS A 381 6.32 22.24 13.30
C LYS A 381 6.62 21.64 11.93
N ARG A 382 7.24 20.46 11.90
CA ARG A 382 7.47 19.66 10.69
C ARG A 382 6.56 18.44 10.59
N TYR A 383 6.15 18.13 9.37
CA TYR A 383 5.52 16.89 8.97
C TYR A 383 6.37 16.24 7.87
N VAL A 384 7.19 15.26 8.26
CA VAL A 384 8.09 14.55 7.32
C VAL A 384 9.04 15.51 6.60
N ASP A 385 8.79 15.84 5.33
CA ASP A 385 9.55 16.76 4.47
C ASP A 385 9.05 18.22 4.53
N ASP A 386 7.78 18.46 4.90
CA ASP A 386 7.16 19.80 4.97
C ASP A 386 7.32 20.43 6.38
N GLY A 387 8.09 21.52 6.52
CA GLY A 387 8.23 22.32 7.75
C GLY A 387 7.42 23.62 7.72
N PHE A 388 6.69 23.95 8.78
CA PHE A 388 6.00 25.23 8.98
C PHE A 388 6.72 26.04 10.06
N LEU A 389 6.76 27.36 9.88
CA LEU A 389 7.27 28.31 10.87
C LEU A 389 6.50 29.64 10.91
N VAL A 390 6.58 30.31 12.06
CA VAL A 390 6.24 31.73 12.23
C VAL A 390 7.55 32.48 12.51
N TRP A 391 7.79 33.56 11.77
CA TRP A 391 9.00 34.37 11.85
C TRP A 391 8.70 35.83 12.17
N SER A 392 9.47 36.45 13.07
CA SER A 392 9.23 37.83 13.53
C SER A 392 10.30 38.83 13.07
N ASP A 393 11.51 38.37 12.73
CA ASP A 393 12.68 39.23 12.49
C ASP A 393 12.83 39.68 11.02
N GLY A 394 11.72 39.73 10.26
CA GLY A 394 11.71 40.10 8.85
C GLY A 394 12.23 39.04 7.87
N VAL A 395 12.11 39.33 6.57
CA VAL A 395 12.40 38.37 5.48
C VAL A 395 13.89 38.09 5.27
N ASP A 396 14.76 39.07 5.52
CA ASP A 396 16.20 38.90 5.34
C ASP A 396 16.77 37.92 6.38
N ALA A 397 16.41 38.08 7.65
CA ALA A 397 16.81 37.16 8.72
C ALA A 397 16.25 35.73 8.50
N LEU A 398 15.04 35.60 7.95
CA LEU A 398 14.51 34.29 7.56
C LEU A 398 15.30 33.66 6.41
N THR A 399 15.70 34.48 5.43
CA THR A 399 16.51 34.01 4.30
C THR A 399 17.88 33.52 4.81
N THR A 400 18.55 34.31 5.65
CA THR A 400 19.80 33.90 6.34
C THR A 400 19.63 32.62 7.15
N PHE A 401 18.50 32.43 7.85
CA PHE A 401 18.22 31.19 8.58
C PHE A 401 18.17 29.96 7.64
N VAL A 402 17.51 30.07 6.49
CA VAL A 402 17.42 28.97 5.51
C VAL A 402 18.76 28.73 4.81
N GLU A 403 19.52 29.78 4.51
CA GLU A 403 20.90 29.69 3.99
C GLU A 403 21.83 28.97 4.99
N MET A 404 21.74 29.30 6.28
CA MET A 404 22.46 28.62 7.36
C MET A 404 22.08 27.13 7.44
N MET A 405 20.78 26.79 7.38
CA MET A 405 20.34 25.38 7.34
C MET A 405 20.91 24.64 6.12
N ASN A 406 21.02 25.32 4.98
CA ASN A 406 21.63 24.80 3.75
C ASN A 406 23.16 24.64 3.83
N ILE A 407 23.83 25.19 4.86
CA ILE A 407 25.28 25.03 5.08
C ILE A 407 25.59 23.84 6.00
N PHE A 408 24.71 23.50 6.95
CA PHE A 408 24.96 22.40 7.91
C PHE A 408 25.19 21.03 7.26
N GLU A 409 24.56 20.76 6.11
CA GLU A 409 24.75 19.52 5.37
C GLU A 409 24.81 19.81 3.86
N GLU A 410 25.87 19.32 3.21
CA GLU A 410 26.10 19.59 1.79
C GLU A 410 24.99 18.99 0.92
N LYS A 411 24.55 17.76 1.24
CA LYS A 411 23.57 17.02 0.43
C LYS A 411 22.11 17.34 0.76
N VAL A 412 21.80 17.81 1.97
CA VAL A 412 20.42 18.09 2.41
C VAL A 412 20.12 19.56 2.23
N LYS A 413 19.19 19.89 1.32
CA LYS A 413 18.82 21.27 1.01
C LYS A 413 17.35 21.57 1.35
N PHE A 414 17.11 22.82 1.68
CA PHE A 414 15.83 23.40 2.06
C PHE A 414 15.44 24.47 1.05
N THR A 415 14.19 24.43 0.61
CA THR A 415 13.55 25.53 -0.12
C THR A 415 12.68 26.35 0.84
N LEU A 416 12.41 27.61 0.50
CA LEU A 416 11.58 28.53 1.29
C LEU A 416 10.38 29.00 0.48
N GLU A 417 9.18 28.92 1.07
CA GLU A 417 7.95 29.55 0.59
C GLU A 417 7.41 30.46 1.71
N THR A 418 7.23 31.75 1.41
CA THR A 418 6.63 32.74 2.31
C THR A 418 5.16 32.96 1.99
N GLU A 419 4.40 33.51 2.94
CA GLU A 419 3.00 33.89 2.73
C GLU A 419 2.82 34.87 1.56
N LYS A 420 1.70 34.71 0.85
CA LYS A 420 1.23 35.65 -0.19
C LYS A 420 -0.16 36.13 0.20
N ASP A 421 -0.38 37.45 0.16
CA ASP A 421 -1.64 38.07 0.61
C ASP A 421 -2.08 37.59 2.02
N LYS A 422 -1.11 37.56 2.95
CA LYS A 422 -1.23 37.02 4.32
C LYS A 422 -1.75 35.56 4.38
N LYS A 423 -1.54 34.76 3.33
CA LYS A 423 -1.95 33.35 3.26
C LYS A 423 -0.80 32.41 2.95
N LEU A 424 -0.80 31.27 3.64
CA LEU A 424 0.17 30.19 3.43
C LEU A 424 -0.55 28.84 3.39
N ALA A 425 -0.21 28.01 2.41
CA ALA A 425 -0.70 26.63 2.33
C ALA A 425 0.25 25.69 3.09
N PHE A 426 -0.26 24.98 4.10
CA PHE A 426 0.51 23.95 4.81
C PHE A 426 -0.33 22.68 5.01
N LEU A 427 0.24 21.52 4.70
CA LEU A 427 -0.47 20.22 4.69
C LEU A 427 -1.75 20.25 3.83
N ASP A 428 -2.92 20.07 4.47
CA ASP A 428 -4.25 20.09 3.87
C ASP A 428 -5.04 21.38 4.21
N VAL A 429 -4.38 22.42 4.74
CA VAL A 429 -5.01 23.66 5.18
C VAL A 429 -4.38 24.91 4.57
N LEU A 430 -5.21 25.90 4.29
CA LEU A 430 -4.81 27.24 3.93
C LEU A 430 -4.96 28.09 5.19
N LEU A 431 -3.85 28.63 5.67
CA LEU A 431 -3.78 29.54 6.80
C LEU A 431 -3.97 30.96 6.28
N ASP A 432 -4.79 31.75 6.96
CA ASP A 432 -5.14 33.11 6.60
C ASP A 432 -4.91 34.03 7.81
N HIS A 433 -3.84 34.81 7.73
CA HIS A 433 -3.35 35.77 8.71
C HIS A 433 -3.89 37.20 8.47
N SER A 434 -4.93 37.39 7.66
CA SER A 434 -5.54 38.73 7.43
C SER A 434 -6.34 39.28 8.64
N ASN A 435 -6.28 38.65 9.81
CA ASN A 435 -7.07 38.96 11.00
C ASN A 435 -6.27 38.63 12.27
N GLU A 436 -6.62 39.25 13.41
CA GLU A 436 -6.01 38.98 14.73
C GLU A 436 -5.97 37.48 15.12
N SER A 437 -6.99 36.71 14.69
CA SER A 437 -7.04 35.27 14.86
C SER A 437 -6.79 34.55 13.53
N LEU A 438 -5.86 33.58 13.51
CA LEU A 438 -5.57 32.79 12.32
C LEU A 438 -6.79 32.00 11.84
N LYS A 439 -7.26 32.31 10.62
CA LYS A 439 -8.35 31.58 9.96
C LYS A 439 -7.78 30.41 9.16
N THR A 440 -8.56 29.34 9.04
CA THR A 440 -8.16 28.10 8.39
C THR A 440 -9.25 27.60 7.45
N ASN A 441 -8.84 27.30 6.22
CA ASN A 441 -9.65 26.75 5.14
C ASN A 441 -9.06 25.41 4.67
N ILE A 442 -9.80 24.60 3.92
CA ILE A 442 -9.23 23.36 3.36
C ILE A 442 -8.41 23.70 2.12
N TYR A 443 -7.12 23.38 2.15
CA TYR A 443 -6.28 23.53 0.96
C TYR A 443 -6.39 22.30 0.05
N LYS A 444 -6.47 22.56 -1.25
CA LYS A 444 -6.57 21.56 -2.32
C LYS A 444 -5.52 21.91 -3.36
N LYS A 445 -4.39 21.18 -3.39
CA LYS A 445 -3.34 21.33 -4.41
C LYS A 445 -3.94 21.21 -5.81
N ASP A 446 -3.43 21.95 -6.80
CA ASP A 446 -4.03 22.02 -8.15
C ASP A 446 -4.20 20.68 -8.87
N THR A 447 -3.35 19.70 -8.50
CA THR A 447 -3.40 18.30 -8.94
C THR A 447 -4.53 17.47 -8.33
N ASN A 448 -5.37 18.03 -7.46
CA ASN A 448 -6.51 17.33 -6.90
C ASN A 448 -7.49 16.94 -8.02
N SER A 449 -7.51 15.65 -8.35
CA SER A 449 -8.39 15.06 -9.37
C SER A 449 -9.87 15.01 -8.98
N GLY A 450 -10.21 15.24 -7.71
CA GLY A 450 -11.57 15.02 -7.22
C GLY A 450 -12.06 13.57 -7.33
N ILE A 451 -11.15 12.59 -7.43
CA ILE A 451 -11.49 11.16 -7.47
C ILE A 451 -11.74 10.66 -6.05
N TYR A 452 -13.01 10.42 -5.73
CA TYR A 452 -13.42 9.61 -4.59
C TYR A 452 -13.61 8.15 -5.00
N LEU A 453 -14.07 7.31 -4.07
CA LEU A 453 -14.58 5.99 -4.46
C LEU A 453 -15.94 6.18 -5.12
N ASN A 454 -15.94 6.23 -6.45
CA ASN A 454 -17.15 6.30 -7.28
C ASN A 454 -18.28 5.36 -6.77
N PHE A 455 -19.51 5.87 -6.75
CA PHE A 455 -20.65 5.23 -6.09
C PHE A 455 -21.09 3.92 -6.72
N GLU A 456 -20.92 3.71 -8.03
CA GLU A 456 -21.27 2.44 -8.68
C GLU A 456 -20.21 1.35 -8.48
N SER A 457 -19.07 1.67 -7.87
CA SER A 457 -18.01 0.71 -7.52
C SER A 457 -18.52 -0.45 -6.65
N ASN A 458 -18.07 -1.68 -6.91
CA ASN A 458 -18.45 -2.89 -6.17
C ASN A 458 -17.73 -2.98 -4.80
N HIS A 459 -18.08 -2.04 -3.92
CA HIS A 459 -17.64 -1.97 -2.52
C HIS A 459 -18.84 -2.06 -1.57
N ALA A 460 -18.57 -2.45 -0.33
CA ALA A 460 -19.56 -2.44 0.75
C ALA A 460 -20.10 -1.03 0.98
N GLN A 461 -21.42 -0.89 1.16
CA GLN A 461 -22.09 0.42 1.20
C GLN A 461 -21.50 1.33 2.27
N HIS A 462 -21.17 0.81 3.46
CA HIS A 462 -20.57 1.59 4.54
C HIS A 462 -19.25 2.27 4.15
N LEU A 463 -18.45 1.70 3.25
CA LEU A 463 -17.21 2.33 2.77
C LEU A 463 -17.49 3.59 1.93
N LYS A 464 -18.60 3.60 1.19
CA LYS A 464 -19.05 4.76 0.42
C LYS A 464 -19.63 5.82 1.34
N LEU A 465 -20.49 5.42 2.27
CA LEU A 465 -21.08 6.33 3.27
C LEU A 465 -19.98 7.01 4.10
N ASN A 466 -18.96 6.26 4.53
CA ASN A 466 -17.84 6.78 5.31
C ASN A 466 -17.05 7.88 4.60
N ILE A 467 -17.09 8.00 3.27
CA ILE A 467 -16.45 9.13 2.57
C ILE A 467 -17.18 10.44 2.91
N ILE A 468 -18.51 10.45 2.82
CA ILE A 468 -19.34 11.60 3.22
C ILE A 468 -19.06 11.95 4.69
N LYS A 469 -19.05 10.95 5.59
CA LYS A 469 -18.77 11.15 7.02
C LYS A 469 -17.37 11.72 7.29
N ASN A 470 -16.37 11.25 6.54
CA ASN A 470 -14.99 11.70 6.70
C ASN A 470 -14.79 13.13 6.17
N GLU A 471 -15.42 13.52 5.07
CA GLU A 471 -15.33 14.91 4.56
C GLU A 471 -16.11 15.89 5.43
N LYS A 472 -17.30 15.52 5.94
CA LYS A 472 -18.01 16.28 6.99
C LYS A 472 -17.09 16.53 8.19
N LYS A 473 -16.52 15.46 8.75
CA LYS A 473 -15.59 15.55 9.87
C LYS A 473 -14.32 16.34 9.54
N ARG A 474 -13.81 16.27 8.30
CA ARG A 474 -12.63 17.02 7.86
C ARG A 474 -12.90 18.53 7.88
N ILE A 475 -14.06 18.95 7.36
CA ILE A 475 -14.50 20.35 7.44
C ILE A 475 -14.64 20.78 8.90
N GLU A 476 -15.39 20.03 9.72
CA GLU A 476 -15.57 20.30 11.16
C GLU A 476 -14.25 20.39 11.96
N GLN A 477 -13.18 19.73 11.51
CA GLN A 477 -11.89 19.70 12.23
C GLN A 477 -10.81 20.67 11.70
N LEU A 478 -10.90 21.10 10.44
CA LEU A 478 -9.82 21.85 9.77
C LEU A 478 -10.26 23.25 9.29
N CYS A 479 -11.56 23.50 9.20
CA CYS A 479 -12.11 24.70 8.60
C CYS A 479 -12.88 25.53 9.64
N ASN A 480 -12.36 26.71 9.99
CA ASN A 480 -13.06 27.68 10.85
C ASN A 480 -13.61 28.89 10.05
N ASN A 481 -13.36 28.94 8.74
CA ASN A 481 -13.70 30.05 7.86
C ASN A 481 -14.21 29.54 6.50
N ASN A 482 -15.27 30.15 5.94
CA ASN A 482 -15.95 29.72 4.70
C ASN A 482 -16.47 28.27 4.68
N VAL A 483 -16.92 27.74 5.84
CA VAL A 483 -17.42 26.35 6.01
C VAL A 483 -18.48 25.94 4.97
N GLU A 484 -19.44 26.82 4.67
CA GLU A 484 -20.51 26.52 3.70
C GLU A 484 -19.99 26.44 2.24
N LYS A 485 -18.93 27.18 1.89
CA LYS A 485 -18.26 27.05 0.58
C LYS A 485 -17.58 25.68 0.46
N GLU A 486 -16.83 25.27 1.48
CA GLU A 486 -16.16 23.96 1.48
C GLU A 486 -17.16 22.80 1.39
N LYS A 487 -18.28 22.90 2.11
CA LYS A 487 -19.41 21.96 2.02
C LYS A 487 -20.00 21.92 0.61
N ALA A 488 -20.26 23.06 -0.03
CA ALA A 488 -20.75 23.11 -1.41
C ALA A 488 -19.77 22.43 -2.40
N GLU A 489 -18.48 22.68 -2.28
CA GLU A 489 -17.44 22.03 -3.09
C GLU A 489 -17.38 20.51 -2.87
N VAL A 490 -17.47 20.04 -1.62
CA VAL A 490 -17.54 18.61 -1.29
C VAL A 490 -18.81 17.96 -1.88
N PHE A 491 -19.95 18.65 -1.87
CA PHE A 491 -21.19 18.14 -2.45
C PHE A 491 -21.06 18.01 -3.97
N ALA A 492 -20.50 19.00 -4.66
CA ALA A 492 -20.21 18.93 -6.08
C ALA A 492 -19.27 17.76 -6.42
N LEU A 493 -18.18 17.59 -5.65
CA LEU A 493 -17.26 16.47 -5.79
C LEU A 493 -17.93 15.11 -5.59
N LEU A 494 -18.83 14.98 -4.60
CA LEU A 494 -19.59 13.74 -4.37
C LEU A 494 -20.55 13.44 -5.53
N LYS A 495 -21.30 14.43 -6.01
CA LYS A 495 -22.17 14.28 -7.21
C LYS A 495 -21.35 13.83 -8.42
N ASN A 496 -20.19 14.44 -8.66
CA ASN A 496 -19.24 14.07 -9.72
C ASN A 496 -18.56 12.70 -9.50
N ASN A 497 -18.88 11.97 -8.43
CA ASN A 497 -18.49 10.58 -8.19
C ASN A 497 -19.72 9.64 -8.14
N ASP A 498 -20.82 10.02 -8.79
CA ASP A 498 -22.11 9.33 -8.88
C ASP A 498 -22.87 9.15 -7.54
N TYR A 499 -22.55 9.93 -6.49
CA TYR A 499 -23.29 9.85 -5.24
C TYR A 499 -24.69 10.47 -5.37
N PRO A 500 -25.79 9.75 -5.04
CA PRO A 500 -27.13 10.30 -5.09
C PRO A 500 -27.31 11.46 -4.12
N GLU A 501 -27.85 12.58 -4.58
CA GLU A 501 -28.02 13.81 -3.79
C GLU A 501 -28.81 13.59 -2.49
N ASN A 502 -29.91 12.86 -2.55
CA ASN A 502 -30.71 12.51 -1.36
C ASN A 502 -29.90 11.69 -0.33
N LEU A 503 -28.92 10.90 -0.77
CA LEU A 503 -28.02 10.16 0.12
C LEU A 503 -26.95 11.07 0.71
N ILE A 504 -26.39 12.01 -0.06
CA ILE A 504 -25.45 13.03 0.43
C ILE A 504 -26.13 13.83 1.54
N ASN A 505 -27.28 14.44 1.25
CA ASN A 505 -28.06 15.22 2.19
C ASN A 505 -28.38 14.44 3.48
N LYS A 506 -28.93 13.23 3.36
CA LYS A 506 -29.25 12.38 4.52
C LYS A 506 -28.04 12.10 5.40
N VAL A 507 -26.94 11.63 4.80
CA VAL A 507 -25.73 11.25 5.55
C VAL A 507 -25.01 12.48 6.09
N TRP A 508 -25.16 13.66 5.48
CA TRP A 508 -24.60 14.89 6.01
C TRP A 508 -25.34 15.38 7.25
N GLN A 509 -26.66 15.23 7.31
CA GLN A 509 -27.47 15.67 8.45
C GLN A 509 -27.46 14.69 9.64
N GLU A 510 -27.10 13.42 9.42
CA GLU A 510 -26.89 12.46 10.51
C GLU A 510 -25.76 12.95 11.46
N ASP A 511 -26.04 13.00 12.78
CA ASP A 511 -25.00 13.16 13.80
C ASP A 511 -24.28 11.81 14.00
N PHE A 512 -22.94 11.85 13.94
CA PHE A 512 -22.06 10.68 14.08
C PHE A 512 -21.29 10.65 15.39
N ARG A 513 -21.66 11.46 16.39
CA ARG A 513 -21.34 11.18 17.79
C ARG A 513 -21.63 9.71 18.06
N ARG A 514 -20.61 8.96 18.46
CA ARG A 514 -20.80 7.56 18.83
C ARG A 514 -21.76 7.56 20.01
N PRO A 515 -22.91 6.85 19.96
CA PRO A 515 -23.64 6.56 21.18
C PRO A 515 -22.68 5.87 22.14
N ASP A 516 -22.82 6.18 23.44
CA ASP A 516 -21.93 5.64 24.46
C ASP A 516 -21.92 4.11 24.40
N ARG A 517 -20.79 3.49 24.76
CA ARG A 517 -20.55 2.06 24.56
C ARG A 517 -21.51 1.25 25.42
N ARG A 518 -22.66 0.88 24.86
CA ARG A 518 -23.35 -0.36 25.24
C ARG A 518 -22.29 -1.46 25.25
N GLN A 519 -22.29 -2.31 26.29
CA GLN A 519 -21.32 -3.39 26.44
C GLN A 519 -21.41 -4.33 25.23
N GLU A 520 -20.56 -4.11 24.21
CA GLU A 520 -20.50 -4.98 23.05
C GLU A 520 -19.94 -6.32 23.48
N ILE A 521 -20.72 -7.38 23.27
CA ILE A 521 -20.26 -8.76 23.48
C ILE A 521 -18.95 -8.95 22.69
N PRO A 522 -17.84 -9.41 23.32
CA PRO A 522 -16.58 -9.59 22.64
C PRO A 522 -16.72 -10.49 21.42
N ASN A 523 -16.10 -10.09 20.31
CA ASN A 523 -16.13 -10.91 19.10
C ASN A 523 -15.19 -12.11 19.30
N ILE A 524 -15.73 -13.33 19.26
CA ILE A 524 -14.97 -14.56 19.52
C ILE A 524 -14.03 -14.94 18.36
N ALA A 525 -14.31 -14.45 17.15
CA ALA A 525 -13.49 -14.66 15.97
C ALA A 525 -13.57 -13.49 14.97
N HIS A 526 -12.58 -13.44 14.06
CA HIS A 526 -12.54 -12.49 12.94
C HIS A 526 -12.38 -13.23 11.61
N VAL A 527 -13.21 -12.86 10.63
CA VAL A 527 -13.21 -13.44 9.27
C VAL A 527 -13.11 -12.30 8.26
N THR A 528 -12.28 -12.45 7.22
CA THR A 528 -12.19 -11.49 6.11
C THR A 528 -12.50 -12.15 4.78
N ILE A 529 -13.72 -11.96 4.26
CA ILE A 529 -14.17 -12.54 2.97
C ILE A 529 -14.05 -11.53 1.82
N PRO A 530 -13.89 -11.98 0.56
CA PRO A 530 -14.07 -11.10 -0.59
C PRO A 530 -15.49 -10.53 -0.67
N TYR A 531 -15.62 -9.27 -1.08
CA TYR A 531 -16.91 -8.60 -1.18
C TYR A 531 -17.68 -8.95 -2.46
N VAL A 532 -18.91 -9.42 -2.29
CA VAL A 532 -19.89 -9.67 -3.35
C VAL A 532 -21.25 -9.16 -2.88
N LYS A 533 -21.73 -8.07 -3.50
CA LYS A 533 -22.98 -7.37 -3.16
C LYS A 533 -24.17 -8.33 -3.05
N GLY A 534 -24.86 -8.29 -1.90
CA GLY A 534 -26.01 -9.14 -1.55
C GLY A 534 -25.67 -10.55 -1.04
N ILE A 535 -24.40 -10.97 -1.07
CA ILE A 535 -23.92 -12.27 -0.59
C ILE A 535 -23.07 -12.08 0.67
N SER A 536 -22.03 -11.26 0.61
CA SER A 536 -21.10 -11.05 1.73
C SER A 536 -21.77 -10.42 2.95
N GLU A 537 -22.78 -9.57 2.75
CA GLU A 537 -23.62 -8.98 3.79
C GLU A 537 -24.60 -10.01 4.37
N HIS A 538 -24.97 -11.06 3.61
CA HIS A 538 -25.74 -12.16 4.15
C HIS A 538 -24.88 -13.04 5.06
N ILE A 539 -23.67 -13.36 4.61
CA ILE A 539 -22.69 -14.10 5.40
C ILE A 539 -22.31 -13.32 6.67
N GLN A 540 -22.10 -12.00 6.57
CA GLN A 540 -21.87 -11.15 7.74
C GLN A 540 -23.03 -11.20 8.74
N ARG A 541 -24.29 -11.27 8.28
CA ARG A 541 -25.44 -11.44 9.19
C ARG A 541 -25.48 -12.82 9.85
N VAL A 542 -25.05 -13.88 9.16
CA VAL A 542 -24.89 -15.23 9.77
C VAL A 542 -23.78 -15.18 10.82
N CYS A 543 -22.56 -14.79 10.44
CA CYS A 543 -21.41 -14.68 11.34
C CYS A 543 -21.69 -13.82 12.58
N LYS A 544 -22.41 -12.69 12.42
CA LYS A 544 -22.78 -11.82 13.55
C LYS A 544 -23.64 -12.53 14.61
N LYS A 545 -24.48 -13.50 14.24
CA LYS A 545 -25.28 -14.28 15.22
C LYS A 545 -24.41 -15.11 16.16
N HIS A 546 -23.22 -15.50 15.72
CA HIS A 546 -22.25 -16.28 16.48
C HIS A 546 -21.11 -15.40 17.05
N ASN A 547 -21.33 -14.09 17.20
CA ASN A 547 -20.32 -13.11 17.67
C ASN A 547 -19.02 -13.11 16.83
N ILE A 548 -19.11 -13.43 15.53
CA ILE A 548 -17.96 -13.40 14.61
C ILE A 548 -17.96 -12.09 13.82
N ARG A 549 -16.87 -11.34 13.95
CA ARG A 549 -16.67 -10.10 13.19
C ARG A 549 -16.28 -10.41 11.74
N THR A 550 -17.18 -10.14 10.79
CA THR A 550 -16.85 -10.22 9.36
C THR A 550 -16.38 -8.87 8.82
N SER A 551 -15.17 -8.84 8.24
CA SER A 551 -14.65 -7.76 7.41
C SER A 551 -14.67 -8.14 5.92
N PHE A 552 -14.58 -7.15 5.04
CA PHE A 552 -14.65 -7.36 3.59
C PHE A 552 -13.36 -6.94 2.87
N ARG A 553 -12.85 -7.82 2.01
CA ARG A 553 -11.75 -7.55 1.06
C ARG A 553 -12.33 -7.15 -0.30
N THR A 554 -12.03 -5.94 -0.77
CA THR A 554 -12.32 -5.58 -2.17
C THR A 554 -11.48 -6.43 -3.12
N VAL A 555 -12.09 -6.84 -4.22
CA VAL A 555 -11.46 -7.62 -5.31
C VAL A 555 -11.71 -6.93 -6.65
N ASN A 556 -10.94 -7.31 -7.69
CA ASN A 556 -11.14 -6.87 -9.07
C ASN A 556 -11.18 -5.33 -9.25
N GLN A 557 -10.21 -4.62 -8.67
CA GLN A 557 -10.05 -3.17 -8.83
C GLN A 557 -9.38 -2.79 -10.15
N LEU A 558 -9.68 -1.60 -10.69
CA LEU A 558 -9.00 -1.03 -11.85
C LEU A 558 -7.49 -0.84 -11.63
N ARG A 559 -7.02 -0.74 -10.37
CA ARG A 559 -5.60 -0.84 -9.97
C ARG A 559 -4.88 -2.06 -10.56
N THR A 560 -5.59 -3.11 -10.98
CA THR A 560 -4.99 -4.25 -11.70
C THR A 560 -4.53 -3.92 -13.13
N LEU A 561 -4.90 -2.76 -13.68
CA LEU A 561 -4.26 -2.18 -14.88
C LEU A 561 -2.89 -1.58 -14.54
N CYS A 562 -2.71 -1.08 -13.30
CA CYS A 562 -1.44 -0.53 -12.84
C CYS A 562 -0.44 -1.64 -12.49
N THR A 563 0.24 -2.17 -13.51
CA THR A 563 1.46 -2.99 -13.38
C THR A 563 2.66 -2.14 -12.95
N ALA A 564 2.53 -1.46 -11.82
CA ALA A 564 3.56 -0.59 -11.27
C ALA A 564 4.90 -1.32 -11.09
N LYS A 565 4.87 -2.62 -10.75
CA LYS A 565 6.05 -3.46 -10.54
C LYS A 565 6.14 -4.53 -11.62
N ASP A 566 7.36 -4.88 -11.98
CA ASP A 566 7.64 -5.98 -12.91
C ASP A 566 7.05 -7.30 -12.40
N ASN A 567 6.57 -8.12 -13.34
CA ASN A 567 5.96 -9.40 -13.03
C ASN A 567 7.00 -10.36 -12.46
N ILE A 568 6.68 -11.02 -11.35
CA ILE A 568 7.51 -12.12 -10.87
C ILE A 568 7.18 -13.35 -11.74
N ASN A 569 8.22 -13.98 -12.29
CA ASN A 569 8.13 -15.25 -13.03
C ASN A 569 7.27 -16.28 -12.26
N SER A 570 6.46 -17.07 -12.97
CA SER A 570 5.57 -18.09 -12.39
C SER A 570 6.27 -19.03 -11.41
N ASP A 571 7.52 -19.36 -11.69
CA ASP A 571 8.29 -20.37 -10.96
C ASP A 571 8.87 -19.77 -9.67
N LYS A 572 9.07 -18.46 -9.70
CA LYS A 572 9.32 -17.61 -8.53
C LYS A 572 7.98 -17.18 -7.91
N LYS A 573 7.18 -18.16 -7.44
CA LYS A 573 5.98 -17.94 -6.60
C LYS A 573 6.05 -18.76 -5.31
N LYS A 574 5.40 -18.27 -4.25
CA LYS A 574 5.36 -18.86 -2.89
C LYS A 574 3.91 -19.01 -2.43
N ASN A 575 3.68 -19.87 -1.44
CA ASN A 575 2.33 -20.17 -0.93
C ASN A 575 1.38 -20.63 -2.04
N VAL A 576 1.90 -21.46 -2.96
CA VAL A 576 1.18 -21.97 -4.13
C VAL A 576 0.88 -23.45 -3.99
N ILE A 577 -0.23 -23.85 -4.62
CA ILE A 577 -0.55 -25.23 -4.95
C ILE A 577 -0.07 -25.47 -6.39
N TYR A 578 0.63 -26.57 -6.65
CA TYR A 578 1.20 -26.91 -7.94
C TYR A 578 0.91 -28.36 -8.32
N GLU A 579 0.61 -28.58 -9.59
CA GLU A 579 0.39 -29.89 -10.19
C GLU A 579 1.64 -30.30 -10.97
N ILE A 580 2.08 -31.55 -10.81
CA ILE A 580 3.07 -32.22 -11.65
C ILE A 580 2.32 -33.38 -12.33
N LYS A 581 2.30 -33.38 -13.66
CA LYS A 581 1.76 -34.48 -14.46
C LYS A 581 2.86 -35.51 -14.69
N CYS A 582 2.49 -36.78 -14.82
CA CYS A 582 3.41 -37.81 -15.29
C CYS A 582 3.35 -37.85 -16.82
N ASP A 583 4.49 -37.86 -17.48
CA ASP A 583 4.53 -37.91 -18.95
C ASP A 583 4.19 -39.32 -19.50
N GLN A 584 4.08 -40.31 -18.61
CA GLN A 584 3.85 -41.73 -18.91
C GLN A 584 2.47 -42.25 -18.44
N CYS A 585 1.58 -41.39 -17.91
CA CYS A 585 0.17 -41.72 -17.61
C CYS A 585 -0.64 -40.48 -17.20
N ASP A 586 -1.99 -40.55 -17.29
CA ASP A 586 -2.94 -39.50 -16.87
C ASP A 586 -2.90 -39.15 -15.37
N GLU A 587 -2.03 -39.80 -14.59
CA GLU A 587 -1.94 -39.56 -13.16
C GLU A 587 -1.08 -38.33 -12.80
N LYS A 588 -1.66 -37.48 -11.97
CA LYS A 588 -1.05 -36.25 -11.46
C LYS A 588 -0.66 -36.34 -9.98
N TYR A 589 0.41 -35.63 -9.61
CA TYR A 589 0.77 -35.29 -8.24
C TYR A 589 0.37 -33.83 -8.00
N VAL A 590 -0.26 -33.52 -6.86
CA VAL A 590 -0.47 -32.14 -6.45
C VAL A 590 0.11 -31.92 -5.06
N GLY A 591 0.96 -30.90 -4.95
CA GLY A 591 1.55 -30.47 -3.69
C GLY A 591 1.27 -29.00 -3.40
N GLU A 592 1.59 -28.59 -2.18
CA GLU A 592 1.66 -27.19 -1.78
C GLU A 592 3.08 -26.83 -1.34
N THR A 593 3.42 -25.54 -1.36
CA THR A 593 4.72 -25.03 -0.91
C THR A 593 4.60 -23.62 -0.35
N SER A 594 5.14 -23.41 0.84
CA SER A 594 5.40 -22.08 1.42
C SER A 594 6.69 -21.44 0.88
N ALA A 595 7.64 -22.27 0.43
CA ALA A 595 8.85 -21.83 -0.27
C ALA A 595 8.58 -21.57 -1.77
N TRP A 596 9.60 -21.04 -2.46
CA TRP A 596 9.58 -20.86 -3.91
C TRP A 596 9.23 -22.16 -4.66
N LEU A 597 8.33 -22.08 -5.64
CA LEU A 597 7.93 -23.22 -6.48
C LEU A 597 9.13 -23.84 -7.19
N GLU A 598 9.98 -23.02 -7.84
CA GLU A 598 11.25 -23.45 -8.45
C GLU A 598 12.10 -24.29 -7.47
N LYS A 599 12.35 -23.77 -6.26
CA LYS A 599 13.11 -24.47 -5.22
C LYS A 599 12.43 -25.78 -4.79
N ARG A 600 11.10 -25.82 -4.75
CA ARG A 600 10.33 -27.04 -4.44
C ARG A 600 10.40 -28.08 -5.56
N ILE A 601 10.35 -27.66 -6.83
CA ILE A 601 10.55 -28.54 -7.99
C ILE A 601 11.99 -29.08 -7.99
N SER A 602 12.99 -28.24 -7.70
CA SER A 602 14.39 -28.67 -7.56
C SER A 602 14.61 -29.63 -6.38
N GLN A 603 13.92 -29.43 -5.24
CA GLN A 603 13.90 -30.42 -4.16
C GLN A 603 13.30 -31.76 -4.60
N HIS A 604 12.20 -31.75 -5.35
CA HIS A 604 11.60 -32.97 -5.89
C HIS A 604 12.53 -33.70 -6.86
N LYS A 605 13.13 -32.97 -7.81
CA LYS A 605 14.16 -33.50 -8.74
C LYS A 605 15.36 -34.07 -7.98
N ASN A 606 15.82 -33.39 -6.93
CA ASN A 606 16.92 -33.90 -6.10
C ASN A 606 16.53 -35.16 -5.33
N ASN A 607 15.35 -35.19 -4.71
CA ASN A 607 14.86 -36.38 -4.01
C ASN A 607 14.70 -37.60 -4.94
N LEU A 608 14.27 -37.39 -6.19
CA LEU A 608 14.23 -38.43 -7.23
C LEU A 608 15.64 -38.94 -7.58
N ARG A 609 16.63 -38.04 -7.72
CA ARG A 609 18.04 -38.42 -7.94
C ARG A 609 18.66 -39.18 -6.76
N THR A 610 18.35 -38.79 -5.53
CA THR A 610 18.92 -39.39 -4.31
C THR A 610 18.06 -40.52 -3.73
N MET A 611 16.97 -40.92 -4.41
CA MET A 611 16.01 -41.94 -3.95
C MET A 611 15.52 -41.72 -2.51
N ASN A 612 15.29 -40.46 -2.13
CA ASN A 612 14.87 -40.08 -0.79
C ASN A 612 13.41 -40.52 -0.50
N GLN A 613 13.26 -41.61 0.25
CA GLN A 613 11.98 -42.22 0.63
C GLN A 613 11.00 -41.29 1.36
N ASN A 614 11.48 -40.18 1.94
CA ASN A 614 10.59 -39.18 2.54
C ASN A 614 9.82 -38.34 1.50
N SER A 615 10.11 -38.50 0.21
CA SER A 615 9.39 -37.84 -0.89
C SER A 615 8.31 -38.75 -1.47
N LEU A 616 7.05 -38.32 -1.40
CA LEU A 616 5.91 -39.03 -2.00
C LEU A 616 6.04 -39.25 -3.52
N LEU A 617 6.84 -38.43 -4.21
CA LEU A 617 7.15 -38.64 -5.64
C LEU A 617 8.13 -39.80 -5.85
N VAL A 618 9.10 -39.99 -4.95
CA VAL A 618 10.07 -41.10 -5.01
C VAL A 618 9.37 -42.42 -4.75
N VAL A 619 8.61 -42.50 -3.65
CA VAL A 619 7.83 -43.69 -3.28
C VAL A 619 6.91 -44.11 -4.44
N ARG A 620 6.28 -43.14 -5.11
CA ARG A 620 5.42 -43.40 -6.27
C ARG A 620 6.20 -43.79 -7.52
N SER A 621 7.31 -43.13 -7.83
CA SER A 621 8.15 -43.49 -8.98
C SER A 621 8.64 -44.93 -8.88
N GLN A 622 9.06 -45.36 -7.68
CA GLN A 622 9.46 -46.74 -7.40
C GLN A 622 8.30 -47.74 -7.45
N THR A 623 7.10 -47.40 -6.95
CA THR A 623 5.94 -48.32 -7.02
C THR A 623 5.30 -48.42 -8.40
N THR A 624 5.52 -47.45 -9.30
CA THR A 624 4.92 -47.45 -10.64
C THR A 624 5.93 -47.72 -11.76
N GLY A 625 7.23 -47.64 -11.50
CA GLY A 625 8.29 -47.74 -12.52
C GLY A 625 8.35 -46.53 -13.46
N LYS A 626 7.72 -45.41 -13.09
CA LYS A 626 7.56 -44.21 -13.94
C LYS A 626 8.25 -43.00 -13.33
N SER A 627 8.97 -42.23 -14.14
CA SER A 627 9.73 -41.03 -13.74
C SER A 627 8.85 -39.78 -13.66
#